data_AF-A0A7C4TG44-F1
#
_entry.id   AF-A0A7C4TG44-F1
#
_cell.length_a   1.000
_cell.length_b   1.000
_cell.length_c   1.000
_cell.angle_alpha   90.00
_cell.angle_beta   90.00
_cell.angle_gamma   90.00
#
_symmetry.space_group_name_H-M   'P 1'
#
loop_
_entity.id
_entity.type
_entity.pdbx_description
1 polymer ?
#
loop_
_entity_poly.entity_id
_entity_poly.type
_entity_poly.pdbx_seq_one_letter_code
_entity_poly.pdbx_strand_id
1 'polypeptide(L)'
;MKRQFYYKRFIWIIFIILYSGLFFYNCLSPYHNWFFSYIYTMILIIWLCREYYQKKLFFQPSFFPVEAHNYILRGLFALFFYSSFVLGITTIVWWQKFRIFNNFLLPVVGICLLGYGIYLREQIPKLERIQATTRFYLSILLIIFSMALGYDSYFLIIYTIVIGLPLVLLQIGHYKKAIRAIDY
;
A
#
# COMPACT_ATOMS: atom_id res chain seq x y z
N MET A 1 16.41 38.23 16.64
CA MET A 1 15.76 37.34 15.65
C MET A 1 14.28 37.20 15.99
N LYS A 2 13.38 37.91 15.28
CA LYS A 2 11.92 37.70 15.44
C LYS A 2 11.57 36.33 14.83
N ARG A 3 11.26 35.34 15.66
CA ARG A 3 10.64 34.08 15.19
C ARG A 3 9.30 34.44 14.54
N GLN A 4 9.26 34.51 13.22
CA GLN A 4 8.00 34.60 12.50
C GLN A 4 7.25 33.27 12.72
N PHE A 5 6.15 33.34 13.46
CA PHE A 5 5.27 32.20 13.66
C PHE A 5 4.57 31.91 12.32
N TYR A 6 4.85 30.76 11.71
CA TYR A 6 4.27 30.37 10.42
C TYR A 6 2.83 29.88 10.61
N TYR A 7 1.89 30.80 10.78
CA TYR A 7 0.47 30.51 11.06
C TYR A 7 -0.16 29.52 10.08
N LYS A 8 0.17 29.59 8.78
CA LYS A 8 -0.31 28.63 7.77
C LYS A 8 0.11 27.19 8.09
N ARG A 9 1.35 27.00 8.53
CA ARG A 9 1.89 25.69 8.93
C ARG A 9 1.24 25.20 10.23
N PHE A 10 0.98 26.10 11.17
CA PHE A 10 0.32 25.76 12.43
C PHE A 10 -1.13 25.30 12.21
N ILE A 11 -1.91 26.02 11.40
CA ILE A 11 -3.29 25.62 11.01
C ILE A 11 -3.26 24.25 10.33
N TRP A 12 -2.31 24.03 9.42
CA TRP A 12 -2.14 22.75 8.74
C TRP A 12 -1.82 21.61 9.71
N ILE A 13 -0.95 21.84 10.70
CA ILE A 13 -0.63 20.86 11.74
C ILE A 13 -1.87 20.53 12.59
N ILE A 14 -2.64 21.54 13.01
CA ILE A 14 -3.89 21.32 13.74
C ILE A 14 -4.85 20.48 12.91
N PHE A 15 -5.03 20.81 11.63
CA PHE A 15 -5.90 20.06 10.73
C PHE A 15 -5.46 18.60 10.60
N ILE A 16 -4.15 18.35 10.42
CA ILE A 16 -3.60 16.99 10.41
C ILE A 16 -3.85 16.27 11.72
N ILE A 17 -3.64 16.91 12.87
CA ILE A 17 -3.85 16.30 14.19
C ILE A 17 -5.33 15.96 14.38
N LEU A 18 -6.25 16.86 14.06
CA LEU A 18 -7.68 16.62 14.18
C LEU A 18 -8.16 15.52 13.23
N TYR A 19 -7.71 15.54 11.98
CA TYR A 19 -8.06 14.53 10.97
C TYR A 19 -7.49 13.17 11.35
N SER A 20 -6.22 13.11 11.77
CA SER A 20 -5.58 11.88 12.24
C SER A 20 -6.24 11.39 13.53
N GLY A 21 -6.58 12.28 14.45
CA GLY A 21 -7.31 11.97 15.68
C GLY A 21 -8.66 11.35 15.38
N LEU A 22 -9.43 11.93 14.45
CA LEU A 22 -10.71 11.38 14.01
C LEU A 22 -10.55 10.04 13.29
N PHE A 23 -9.52 9.91 12.45
CA PHE A 23 -9.16 8.67 11.77
C PHE A 23 -8.85 7.55 12.77
N PHE A 24 -7.95 7.80 13.73
CA PHE A 24 -7.58 6.83 14.75
C PHE A 24 -8.72 6.57 15.74
N TYR A 25 -9.51 7.58 16.11
CA TYR A 25 -10.68 7.41 16.97
C TYR A 25 -11.70 6.46 16.34
N ASN A 26 -12.00 6.65 15.05
CA ASN A 26 -12.89 5.75 14.32
C ASN A 26 -12.26 4.36 14.17
N CYS A 27 -10.96 4.24 13.89
CA CYS A 27 -10.29 2.95 13.87
C CYS A 27 -10.31 2.23 15.23
N LEU A 28 -10.22 2.97 16.35
CA LEU A 28 -10.11 2.43 17.71
C LEU A 28 -11.47 2.17 18.39
N SER A 29 -12.59 2.53 17.79
CA SER A 29 -13.92 2.34 18.38
C SER A 29 -14.73 1.28 17.63
N PRO A 30 -14.41 -0.02 17.79
CA PRO A 30 -14.91 -1.01 16.87
C PRO A 30 -16.45 -1.28 16.94
N TYR A 31 -17.21 -0.96 15.88
CA TYR A 31 -18.51 -1.54 15.50
C TYR A 31 -18.47 -3.06 15.23
N HIS A 32 -19.62 -3.71 15.20
CA HIS A 32 -19.69 -5.15 14.92
C HIS A 32 -19.17 -5.47 13.50
N ASN A 33 -18.41 -6.57 13.37
CA ASN A 33 -17.93 -7.20 12.12
C ASN A 33 -16.72 -6.59 11.39
N TRP A 34 -16.01 -5.60 11.93
CA TRP A 34 -14.73 -5.11 11.33
C TRP A 34 -13.45 -5.44 12.11
N PHE A 35 -13.52 -6.22 13.19
CA PHE A 35 -12.34 -6.53 14.02
C PHE A 35 -11.15 -7.05 13.19
N PHE A 36 -11.39 -7.96 12.25
CA PHE A 36 -10.34 -8.50 11.40
C PHE A 36 -9.80 -7.47 10.39
N SER A 37 -10.67 -6.63 9.81
CA SER A 37 -10.24 -5.55 8.93
C SER A 37 -9.47 -4.46 9.67
N TYR A 38 -9.79 -4.24 10.95
CA TYR A 38 -9.01 -3.39 11.84
C TYR A 38 -7.62 -3.98 12.10
N ILE A 39 -7.54 -5.27 12.47
CA ILE A 39 -6.25 -5.98 12.62
C ILE A 39 -5.42 -5.86 11.34
N TYR A 40 -6.03 -6.11 10.18
CA TYR A 40 -5.40 -5.92 8.89
C TYR A 40 -4.82 -4.51 8.73
N THR A 41 -5.61 -3.48 9.03
CA THR A 41 -5.18 -2.07 8.97
C THR A 41 -3.96 -1.81 9.85
N MET A 42 -3.97 -2.31 11.09
CA MET A 42 -2.87 -2.12 12.02
C MET A 42 -1.59 -2.82 11.53
N ILE A 43 -1.70 -4.06 11.04
CA ILE A 43 -0.55 -4.78 10.46
C ILE A 43 0.01 -4.00 9.26
N LEU A 44 -0.86 -3.53 8.36
CA LEU A 44 -0.46 -2.74 7.19
C LEU A 44 0.25 -1.45 7.58
N ILE A 45 -0.28 -0.70 8.55
CA ILE A 45 0.33 0.55 9.06
C ILE A 45 1.70 0.27 9.69
N ILE A 46 1.80 -0.73 10.58
CA ILE A 46 3.07 -1.09 11.23
C ILE A 46 4.13 -1.45 10.18
N TRP A 47 3.74 -2.23 9.17
CA TRP A 47 4.64 -2.59 8.10
C TRP A 47 5.05 -1.39 7.23
N LEU A 48 4.11 -0.49 6.89
CA LEU A 48 4.41 0.75 6.17
C LEU A 48 5.40 1.64 6.95
N CYS A 49 5.20 1.77 8.27
CA CYS A 49 6.12 2.48 9.16
C CYS A 49 7.51 1.84 9.16
N ARG A 50 7.59 0.51 9.18
CA ARG A 50 8.86 -0.23 9.10
C ARG A 50 9.57 0.00 7.76
N GLU A 51 8.87 -0.10 6.63
CA GLU A 51 9.45 0.17 5.30
C GLU A 51 9.97 1.61 5.19
N TYR A 52 9.21 2.58 5.71
CA TYR A 52 9.63 3.98 5.77
C TYR A 52 10.91 4.16 6.59
N TYR A 53 10.99 3.55 7.79
CA TYR A 53 12.16 3.64 8.65
C TYR A 53 13.40 2.97 8.01
N GLN A 54 13.20 1.86 7.31
CA GLN A 54 14.26 1.16 6.57
C GLN A 54 14.69 1.89 5.30
N LYS A 55 14.08 3.03 4.95
CA LYS A 55 14.32 3.80 3.73
C LYS A 55 14.20 2.95 2.45
N LYS A 56 13.43 1.87 2.51
CA LYS A 56 13.16 1.02 1.34
C LYS A 56 12.22 1.77 0.40
N LEU A 57 12.52 1.74 -0.89
CA LEU A 57 11.63 2.30 -1.90
C LEU A 57 10.39 1.40 -2.00
N PHE A 58 9.26 1.90 -1.46
CA PHE A 58 8.06 1.09 -1.36
C PHE A 58 7.58 0.57 -2.73
N PHE A 59 7.59 1.44 -3.73
CA PHE A 59 7.06 1.16 -5.07
C PHE A 59 8.11 0.72 -6.09
N GLN A 60 9.38 0.56 -5.68
CA GLN A 60 10.48 0.31 -6.62
C GLN A 60 11.52 -0.65 -6.05
N PRO A 61 12.11 -1.52 -6.90
CA PRO A 61 13.25 -2.34 -6.50
C PRO A 61 14.47 -1.45 -6.17
N SER A 62 15.03 -1.61 -4.98
CA SER A 62 16.15 -0.80 -4.47
C SER A 62 17.49 -1.07 -5.13
N PHE A 63 17.59 -2.13 -5.94
CA PHE A 63 18.83 -2.55 -6.60
C PHE A 63 19.00 -1.96 -8.01
N PHE A 64 18.03 -1.18 -8.50
CA PHE A 64 18.20 -0.38 -9.71
C PHE A 64 18.71 1.02 -9.36
N PRO A 65 19.55 1.64 -10.22
CA PRO A 65 19.95 3.02 -10.06
C PRO A 65 18.73 3.94 -10.19
N VAL A 66 18.77 5.08 -9.48
CA VAL A 66 17.64 6.01 -9.38
C VAL A 66 17.20 6.54 -10.76
N GLU A 67 18.14 6.69 -11.69
CA GLU A 67 17.88 7.16 -13.06
C GLU A 67 17.08 6.16 -13.91
N ALA A 68 17.18 4.86 -13.63
CA ALA A 68 16.47 3.82 -14.39
C ALA A 68 14.97 3.76 -14.06
N HIS A 69 14.53 4.51 -13.06
CA HIS A 69 13.15 4.53 -12.61
C HIS A 69 12.26 5.44 -13.46
N ASN A 70 11.09 4.93 -13.84
CA ASN A 70 10.04 5.76 -14.45
C ASN A 70 9.25 6.52 -13.37
N TYR A 71 9.51 7.82 -13.24
CA TYR A 71 8.88 8.68 -12.23
C TYR A 71 7.37 8.81 -12.38
N ILE A 72 6.86 8.87 -13.62
CA ILE A 72 5.42 9.00 -13.88
C ILE A 72 4.70 7.74 -13.40
N LEU A 73 5.21 6.58 -13.79
CA LEU A 73 4.62 5.29 -13.41
C LEU A 73 4.70 5.04 -11.90
N ARG A 74 5.77 5.52 -11.25
CA ARG A 74 5.88 5.54 -9.78
C ARG A 74 4.81 6.42 -9.14
N GLY A 75 4.61 7.63 -9.65
CA GLY A 75 3.61 8.57 -9.13
C GLY A 75 2.19 8.02 -9.25
N LEU A 76 1.84 7.45 -10.40
CA LEU A 76 0.56 6.80 -10.63
C LEU A 76 0.33 5.61 -9.68
N PHE A 77 1.35 4.79 -9.47
CA PHE A 77 1.24 3.65 -8.55
C PHE A 77 1.10 4.10 -7.09
N ALA A 78 1.84 5.14 -6.68
CA ALA A 78 1.70 5.72 -5.35
C ALA A 78 0.28 6.29 -5.14
N LEU A 79 -0.24 7.04 -6.12
CA LEU A 79 -1.60 7.56 -6.09
C LEU A 79 -2.63 6.44 -5.95
N PHE A 80 -2.51 5.37 -6.74
CA PHE A 80 -3.34 4.17 -6.64
C PHE A 80 -3.26 3.52 -5.25
N PHE A 81 -2.06 3.31 -4.72
CA PHE A 81 -1.87 2.63 -3.45
C PHE A 81 -2.47 3.43 -2.28
N TYR A 82 -2.13 4.71 -2.18
CA TYR A 82 -2.62 5.55 -1.08
C TYR A 82 -4.12 5.82 -1.18
N SER A 83 -4.66 6.01 -2.38
CA SER A 83 -6.11 6.10 -2.55
C SER A 83 -6.80 4.78 -2.19
N SER A 84 -6.24 3.62 -2.57
CA SER A 84 -6.77 2.30 -2.16
C SER A 84 -6.83 2.15 -0.64
N PHE A 85 -5.80 2.60 0.06
CA PHE A 85 -5.77 2.58 1.52
C PHE A 85 -6.90 3.44 2.12
N VAL A 86 -7.04 4.69 1.66
CA VAL A 86 -8.11 5.59 2.12
C VAL A 86 -9.49 5.03 1.78
N LEU A 87 -9.70 4.56 0.56
CA LEU A 87 -10.94 3.93 0.10
C LEU A 87 -11.28 2.67 0.91
N GLY A 88 -10.27 1.90 1.30
CA GLY A 88 -10.42 0.76 2.20
C GLY A 88 -10.94 1.14 3.57
N ILE A 89 -10.28 2.10 4.22
CA ILE A 89 -10.73 2.59 5.53
C ILE A 89 -12.12 3.20 5.47
N THR A 90 -12.42 4.01 4.44
CA THR A 90 -13.76 4.57 4.26
C THR A 90 -14.82 3.49 4.04
N THR A 91 -14.50 2.39 3.34
CA THR A 91 -15.39 1.21 3.20
C THR A 91 -15.81 0.67 4.55
N ILE A 92 -14.89 0.62 5.52
CA ILE A 92 -15.17 -0.01 6.81
C ILE A 92 -15.81 0.96 7.81
N VAL A 93 -15.37 2.21 7.82
CA VAL A 93 -15.87 3.23 8.76
C VAL A 93 -17.23 3.77 8.32
N TRP A 94 -17.39 4.12 7.03
CA TRP A 94 -18.54 4.89 6.54
C TRP A 94 -19.40 4.13 5.53
N TRP A 95 -18.80 3.24 4.75
CA TRP A 95 -19.39 2.67 3.53
C TRP A 95 -19.60 1.17 3.64
N GLN A 96 -20.05 0.71 4.81
CA GLN A 96 -20.19 -0.70 5.18
C GLN A 96 -21.06 -1.53 4.22
N LYS A 97 -21.97 -0.88 3.47
CA LYS A 97 -22.81 -1.52 2.45
C LYS A 97 -22.04 -2.06 1.23
N PHE A 98 -20.81 -1.62 1.01
CA PHE A 98 -19.97 -2.07 -0.11
C PHE A 98 -19.07 -3.27 0.26
N ARG A 99 -19.37 -3.91 1.39
CA ARG A 99 -18.68 -5.12 1.83
C ARG A 99 -19.14 -6.36 1.08
N ILE A 100 -18.26 -7.33 0.87
CA ILE A 100 -18.54 -8.51 0.05
C ILE A 100 -19.34 -9.55 0.81
N PHE A 101 -18.78 -10.06 1.90
CA PHE A 101 -19.41 -11.14 2.67
C PHE A 101 -19.83 -10.73 4.07
N ASN A 102 -19.46 -9.54 4.53
CA ASN A 102 -19.69 -9.06 5.90
C ASN A 102 -19.29 -10.12 6.96
N ASN A 103 -18.26 -10.91 6.64
CA ASN A 103 -17.79 -12.05 7.42
C ASN A 103 -16.26 -12.00 7.54
N PHE A 104 -15.68 -12.77 8.47
CA PHE A 104 -14.26 -12.72 8.80
C PHE A 104 -13.33 -13.36 7.76
N LEU A 105 -13.85 -14.25 6.90
CA LEU A 105 -13.03 -15.06 5.99
C LEU A 105 -12.16 -14.20 5.05
N LEU A 106 -12.75 -13.22 4.35
CA LEU A 106 -11.99 -12.39 3.41
C LEU A 106 -10.91 -11.54 4.09
N PRO A 107 -11.20 -10.85 5.21
CA PRO A 107 -10.17 -10.16 5.97
C PRO A 107 -9.02 -11.07 6.41
N VAL A 108 -9.31 -12.29 6.86
CA VAL A 108 -8.28 -13.27 7.25
C VAL A 108 -7.41 -13.66 6.04
N VAL A 109 -8.02 -13.94 4.89
CA VAL A 109 -7.27 -14.19 3.63
C VAL A 109 -6.42 -12.98 3.27
N GLY A 110 -6.94 -11.76 3.44
CA GLY A 110 -6.20 -10.52 3.27
C GLY A 110 -4.97 -10.44 4.18
N ILE A 111 -5.10 -10.76 5.47
CA ILE A 111 -3.98 -10.79 6.42
C ILE A 111 -2.92 -11.82 5.98
N CYS A 112 -3.34 -13.02 5.57
CA CYS A 112 -2.43 -14.05 5.08
C CYS A 112 -1.68 -13.60 3.82
N LEU A 113 -2.37 -12.98 2.86
CA LEU A 113 -1.76 -12.44 1.64
C LEU A 113 -0.79 -11.29 1.95
N LEU A 114 -1.13 -10.40 2.88
CA LEU A 114 -0.25 -9.33 3.32
C LEU A 114 1.02 -9.92 3.93
N GLY A 115 0.89 -10.87 4.85
CA GLY A 115 2.02 -11.56 5.47
C GLY A 115 2.92 -12.25 4.45
N TYR A 116 2.34 -12.96 3.48
CA TYR A 116 3.09 -13.62 2.41
C TYR A 116 3.77 -12.63 1.46
N GLY A 117 3.09 -11.53 1.10
CA GLY A 117 3.67 -10.44 0.31
C GLY A 117 4.87 -9.82 1.02
N ILE A 118 4.74 -9.50 2.31
CA ILE A 118 5.85 -8.99 3.13
C ILE A 118 7.01 -9.99 3.16
N TYR A 119 6.72 -11.27 3.38
CA TYR A 119 7.72 -12.34 3.39
C TYR A 119 8.51 -12.41 2.08
N LEU A 120 7.83 -12.42 0.93
CA LEU A 120 8.49 -12.41 -0.37
C LEU A 120 9.38 -11.18 -0.56
N ARG A 121 8.94 -10.03 -0.05
CA ARG A 121 9.67 -8.77 -0.15
C ARG A 121 10.97 -8.76 0.64
N GLU A 122 11.02 -9.43 1.79
CA GLU A 122 12.25 -9.56 2.58
C GLU A 122 13.29 -10.50 1.97
N GLN A 123 12.89 -11.38 1.05
CA GLN A 123 13.83 -12.31 0.40
C GLN A 123 14.60 -11.69 -0.76
N ILE A 124 14.14 -10.55 -1.27
CA ILE A 124 14.67 -9.90 -2.49
C ILE A 124 16.19 -9.67 -2.45
N PRO A 125 16.80 -9.22 -1.33
CA PRO A 125 18.24 -8.98 -1.29
C PRO A 125 19.11 -10.23 -1.53
N LYS A 126 18.52 -11.43 -1.44
CA LYS A 126 19.22 -12.71 -1.60
C LYS A 126 19.13 -13.28 -3.02
N LEU A 127 18.48 -12.58 -3.95
CA LEU A 127 18.14 -13.09 -5.27
C LEU A 127 18.88 -12.36 -6.38
N GLU A 128 19.10 -13.06 -7.48
CA GLU A 128 19.58 -12.47 -8.73
C GLU A 128 18.58 -11.45 -9.29
N ARG A 129 19.06 -10.44 -10.04
CA ARG A 129 18.27 -9.26 -10.46
C ARG A 129 16.93 -9.59 -11.13
N ILE A 130 16.89 -10.58 -12.02
CA ILE A 130 15.66 -10.98 -12.73
C ILE A 130 14.65 -11.61 -11.77
N GLN A 131 15.13 -12.53 -10.92
CA GLN A 131 14.30 -13.21 -9.92
C GLN A 131 13.83 -12.21 -8.86
N ALA A 132 14.71 -11.32 -8.40
CA ALA A 132 14.44 -10.23 -7.48
C ALA A 132 13.33 -9.31 -8.00
N THR A 133 13.39 -8.92 -9.28
CA THR A 133 12.36 -8.08 -9.92
C THR A 133 11.01 -8.78 -9.96
N THR A 134 10.99 -10.04 -10.37
CA THR A 134 9.74 -10.82 -10.46
C THR A 134 9.12 -11.02 -9.07
N ARG A 135 9.92 -11.38 -8.07
CA ARG A 135 9.44 -11.53 -6.68
C ARG A 135 9.03 -10.21 -6.06
N PHE A 136 9.71 -9.09 -6.37
CA PHE A 136 9.30 -7.75 -5.93
C PHE A 136 7.89 -7.44 -6.41
N TYR A 137 7.61 -7.61 -7.70
CA TYR A 137 6.29 -7.29 -8.23
C TYR A 137 5.19 -8.28 -7.84
N LEU A 138 5.55 -9.55 -7.63
CA LEU A 138 4.65 -10.51 -7.02
C LEU A 138 4.29 -10.08 -5.58
N SER A 139 5.27 -9.61 -4.80
CA SER A 139 4.99 -9.09 -3.44
C SER A 139 4.04 -7.91 -3.48
N ILE A 140 4.23 -6.98 -4.43
CA ILE A 140 3.36 -5.81 -4.62
C ILE A 140 1.94 -6.26 -4.98
N LEU A 141 1.78 -7.21 -5.91
CA LEU A 141 0.48 -7.76 -6.28
C LEU A 141 -0.24 -8.33 -5.06
N LEU A 142 0.45 -9.17 -4.28
CA LEU A 142 -0.12 -9.77 -3.08
C LEU A 142 -0.55 -8.70 -2.07
N ILE A 143 0.25 -7.65 -1.90
CA ILE A 143 -0.07 -6.54 -0.99
C ILE A 143 -1.29 -5.75 -1.49
N ILE A 144 -1.40 -5.40 -2.78
CA ILE A 144 -2.56 -4.64 -3.27
C ILE A 144 -3.85 -5.48 -3.26
N PHE A 145 -3.78 -6.77 -3.59
CA PHE A 145 -4.90 -7.68 -3.45
C PHE A 145 -5.26 -7.91 -1.97
N SER A 146 -4.27 -7.93 -1.08
CA SER A 146 -4.52 -8.01 0.36
C SER A 146 -5.32 -6.82 0.86
N MET A 147 -5.17 -5.61 0.29
CA MET A 147 -5.99 -4.45 0.68
C MET A 147 -7.43 -4.67 0.30
N ALA A 148 -7.69 -5.15 -0.93
CA ALA A 148 -9.05 -5.40 -1.39
C ALA A 148 -9.77 -6.45 -0.53
N LEU A 149 -9.08 -7.52 -0.15
CA LEU A 149 -9.64 -8.61 0.67
C LEU A 149 -9.66 -8.29 2.17
N GLY A 150 -8.59 -7.67 2.68
CA GLY A 150 -8.44 -7.21 4.06
C GLY A 150 -9.54 -6.24 4.47
N TYR A 151 -9.92 -5.37 3.54
CA TYR A 151 -11.03 -4.43 3.69
C TYR A 151 -12.38 -4.96 3.21
N ASP A 152 -12.43 -6.20 2.71
CA ASP A 152 -13.66 -6.86 2.28
C ASP A 152 -14.46 -5.98 1.29
N SER A 153 -13.80 -5.31 0.34
CA SER A 153 -14.40 -4.22 -0.45
C SER A 153 -14.50 -4.57 -1.94
N TYR A 154 -15.74 -4.64 -2.48
CA TYR A 154 -15.97 -4.85 -3.92
C TYR A 154 -15.30 -3.76 -4.76
N PHE A 155 -15.44 -2.51 -4.31
CA PHE A 155 -14.88 -1.37 -5.01
C PHE A 155 -13.35 -1.48 -5.13
N LEU A 156 -12.68 -1.89 -4.04
CA LEU A 156 -11.23 -2.08 -4.08
C LEU A 156 -10.80 -3.26 -4.93
N ILE A 157 -11.58 -4.34 -5.01
CA ILE A 157 -11.29 -5.45 -5.94
C ILE A 157 -11.29 -4.93 -7.37
N ILE A 158 -12.35 -4.23 -7.77
CA ILE A 158 -12.47 -3.66 -9.12
C ILE A 158 -11.35 -2.66 -9.37
N TYR A 159 -11.08 -1.76 -8.42
CA TYR A 159 -10.02 -0.76 -8.52
C TYR A 159 -8.64 -1.40 -8.67
N THR A 160 -8.39 -2.49 -7.94
CA THR A 160 -7.14 -3.26 -8.01
C THR A 160 -6.99 -3.97 -9.36
N ILE A 161 -8.05 -4.57 -9.90
CA ILE A 161 -8.00 -5.27 -11.19
C ILE A 161 -7.88 -4.30 -12.36
N VAL A 162 -8.65 -3.21 -12.36
CA VAL A 162 -8.73 -2.26 -13.49
C VAL A 162 -7.54 -1.30 -13.50
N ILE A 163 -7.01 -0.91 -12.34
CA ILE A 163 -5.94 0.09 -12.25
C ILE A 163 -4.67 -0.52 -11.68
N GLY A 164 -4.76 -1.18 -10.51
CA GLY A 164 -3.60 -1.73 -9.82
C GLY A 164 -2.80 -2.74 -10.66
N LEU A 165 -3.45 -3.75 -11.19
CA LEU A 165 -2.83 -4.82 -11.97
C LEU A 165 -2.16 -4.30 -13.25
N PRO A 166 -2.81 -3.49 -14.11
CA PRO A 166 -2.15 -2.86 -15.25
C PRO A 166 -0.92 -2.03 -14.86
N LEU A 167 -0.99 -1.26 -13.77
CA LEU A 167 0.18 -0.49 -13.32
C LEU A 167 1.34 -1.39 -12.91
N VAL A 168 1.08 -2.52 -12.23
CA VAL A 168 2.14 -3.50 -11.91
C VAL A 168 2.72 -4.10 -13.19
N LEU A 169 1.89 -4.50 -14.14
CA LEU A 169 2.36 -5.10 -15.40
C LEU A 169 3.23 -4.13 -16.21
N LEU A 170 2.83 -2.85 -16.26
CA LEU A 170 3.64 -1.79 -16.88
C LEU A 170 4.99 -1.63 -16.18
N GLN A 171 5.03 -1.69 -14.84
CA GLN A 171 6.28 -1.61 -14.11
C GLN A 171 7.19 -2.81 -14.38
N ILE A 172 6.64 -4.04 -14.34
CA ILE A 172 7.40 -5.25 -14.70
C ILE A 172 7.97 -5.13 -16.12
N GLY A 173 7.16 -4.67 -17.08
CA GLY A 173 7.60 -4.47 -18.47
C GLY A 173 8.74 -3.46 -18.59
N HIS A 174 8.65 -2.34 -17.86
CA HIS A 174 9.71 -1.32 -17.79
C HIS A 174 11.02 -1.90 -17.28
N TYR A 175 11.02 -2.56 -16.12
CA TYR A 175 12.27 -3.10 -15.54
C TYR A 175 12.83 -4.29 -16.32
N LYS A 176 12.00 -5.15 -16.91
CA LYS A 176 12.50 -6.23 -17.78
C LYS A 176 13.23 -5.69 -19.00
N LYS A 177 12.75 -4.61 -19.61
CA LYS A 177 13.45 -3.93 -20.71
C LYS A 177 14.77 -3.33 -20.25
N ALA A 178 14.78 -2.68 -19.07
CA ALA A 178 15.98 -2.09 -18.49
C ALA A 178 17.06 -3.13 -18.17
N ILE A 179 16.70 -4.32 -17.63
CA ILE A 179 17.67 -5.40 -17.36
C ILE A 179 18.33 -5.86 -18.65
N ARG A 180 17.52 -6.15 -19.68
CA ARG A 180 18.04 -6.60 -20.97
C ARG A 180 19.02 -5.59 -21.56
N ALA A 181 18.75 -4.29 -21.44
CA ALA A 181 19.64 -3.25 -21.95
C ALA A 181 20.97 -3.12 -21.19
N ILE A 182 21.10 -3.72 -19.99
CA ILE A 182 22.33 -3.71 -19.19
C ILE A 182 23.18 -4.96 -19.48
N ASP A 183 22.54 -6.07 -19.85
CA ASP A 183 23.19 -7.35 -20.11
C ASP A 183 23.71 -7.49 -21.57
N TYR A 184 23.44 -6.51 -22.44
CA TYR A 184 23.99 -6.38 -23.80
C TYR A 184 24.98 -5.21 -23.87
#